data_AF-A0A2R4MG90-F1
#
_entry.id   AF-A0A2R4MG90-F1
#
_cell.length_a   1.000
_cell.length_b   1.000
_cell.length_c   1.000
_cell.angle_alpha   90.00
_cell.angle_beta   90.00
_cell.angle_gamma   90.00
#
_symmetry.space_group_name_H-M   'P 1'
#
loop_
_entity.id
_entity.type
_entity.pdbx_description
1 polymer ?
#
loop_
_entity_poly.entity_id
_entity_poly.type
_entity_poly.pdbx_seq_one_letter_code
_entity_poly.pdbx_strand_id
1 'polypeptide(L)'
;MRAIFKVFTAAALVGSMAFGSAQAQDMADYADAQSCLDHVQELENQSLSADLNAEEFNMLIELLVEATDLCRANALVDAKQQLENAVDMIEANS
;
A
#
# COMPACT_ATOMS: atom_id res chain seq x y z
N MET A 1 -18.40 7.75 39.17
CA MET A 1 -19.25 8.61 38.33
C MET A 1 -19.20 8.08 36.91
N ARG A 2 -20.32 7.60 36.38
CA ARG A 2 -20.47 7.18 34.98
C ARG A 2 -20.72 8.43 34.14
N ALA A 3 -19.84 8.77 33.22
CA ALA A 3 -20.09 9.77 32.20
C ALA A 3 -20.40 9.04 30.88
N ILE A 4 -21.68 9.00 30.56
CA ILE A 4 -22.22 8.66 29.25
C ILE A 4 -21.89 9.82 28.31
N PHE A 5 -21.10 9.58 27.26
CA PHE A 5 -20.97 10.53 26.14
C PHE A 5 -21.39 9.89 24.82
N LYS A 6 -22.66 10.17 24.53
CA LYS A 6 -23.38 10.28 23.26
C LYS A 6 -22.65 9.88 21.96
N VAL A 7 -23.30 8.93 21.29
CA VAL A 7 -23.22 8.61 19.87
C VAL A 7 -23.31 9.87 19.00
N PHE A 8 -22.34 10.04 18.09
CA PHE A 8 -22.53 10.69 16.81
C PHE A 8 -22.05 9.74 15.72
N THR A 9 -22.96 8.95 15.18
CA THR A 9 -22.83 8.37 13.85
C THR A 9 -22.86 9.50 12.83
N ALA A 10 -21.74 9.71 12.12
CA ALA A 10 -21.73 10.41 10.85
C ALA A 10 -21.21 9.43 9.81
N ALA A 11 -22.15 8.84 9.07
CA ALA A 11 -21.88 8.21 7.79
C ALA A 11 -21.38 9.30 6.84
N ALA A 12 -20.09 9.32 6.55
CA ALA A 12 -19.56 10.06 5.41
C ALA A 12 -19.65 9.16 4.18
N LEU A 13 -20.85 9.06 3.62
CA LEU A 13 -21.04 8.77 2.20
C LEU A 13 -20.52 10.00 1.43
N VAL A 14 -19.25 9.99 1.03
CA VAL A 14 -18.78 10.84 -0.06
C VAL A 14 -18.74 9.97 -1.29
N GLY A 15 -19.82 10.08 -2.07
CA GLY A 15 -19.84 9.62 -3.44
C GLY A 15 -18.94 10.48 -4.32
N SER A 16 -18.26 9.78 -5.22
CA SER A 16 -18.03 10.20 -6.61
C SER A 16 -17.11 11.40 -6.85
N MET A 17 -15.80 11.20 -6.68
CA MET A 17 -14.70 11.76 -7.50
C MET A 17 -13.56 10.73 -7.39
N ALA A 18 -12.79 10.30 -8.38
CA ALA A 18 -12.49 10.79 -9.71
C ALA A 18 -11.99 9.60 -10.55
N PHE A 19 -12.55 9.40 -11.74
CA PHE A 19 -11.87 8.62 -12.77
C PHE A 19 -10.72 9.48 -13.29
N GLY A 20 -9.53 9.30 -12.71
CA GLY A 20 -8.30 10.02 -13.09
C GLY A 20 -7.11 9.82 -12.16
N SER A 21 -7.09 8.80 -11.29
CA SER A 21 -6.19 8.77 -10.12
C SER A 21 -4.94 7.89 -10.22
N ALA A 22 -4.79 7.04 -11.24
CA ALA A 22 -3.63 6.15 -11.34
C ALA A 22 -2.29 6.91 -11.38
N GLN A 23 -2.24 8.08 -12.03
CA GLN A 23 -1.00 8.88 -12.16
C GLN A 23 -0.78 9.89 -11.02
N ALA A 24 -1.81 10.20 -10.24
CA ALA A 24 -1.74 11.16 -9.14
C ALA A 24 -1.45 10.46 -7.80
N GLN A 25 -1.96 9.23 -7.61
CA GLN A 25 -1.56 8.36 -6.49
C GLN A 25 -0.09 7.92 -6.64
N ASP A 26 0.34 7.60 -7.86
CA ASP A 26 1.73 7.19 -8.17
C ASP A 26 2.80 8.28 -7.91
N MET A 27 2.41 9.54 -7.72
CA MET A 27 3.31 10.62 -7.27
C MET A 27 3.20 10.91 -5.76
N ALA A 28 2.08 10.54 -5.13
CA ALA A 28 1.85 10.72 -3.70
C ALA A 28 2.45 9.57 -2.87
N ASP A 29 2.33 8.34 -3.35
CA ASP A 29 2.80 7.12 -2.67
C ASP A 29 4.35 7.07 -2.59
N TYR A 30 5.04 7.88 -3.39
CA TYR A 30 6.50 8.00 -3.42
C TYR A 30 6.98 9.44 -3.16
N ALA A 31 6.15 10.30 -2.58
CA ALA A 31 6.50 11.69 -2.32
C ALA A 31 7.60 11.83 -1.25
N ASP A 32 7.56 10.96 -0.25
CA ASP A 32 8.55 10.86 0.82
C ASP A 32 8.64 9.44 1.39
N ALA A 33 9.61 9.21 2.27
CA ALA A 33 9.83 7.90 2.89
C ALA A 33 8.61 7.38 3.67
N GLN A 34 7.80 8.25 4.28
CA GLN A 34 6.63 7.81 5.04
C GLN A 34 5.52 7.34 4.10
N SER A 35 5.22 8.11 3.05
CA SER A 35 4.24 7.69 2.04
C SER A 35 4.65 6.38 1.35
N CYS A 36 5.95 6.21 1.09
CA CYS A 36 6.53 4.97 0.56
C CYS A 36 6.28 3.78 1.51
N LEU A 37 6.54 3.95 2.81
CA LEU A 37 6.29 2.92 3.82
C LEU A 37 4.80 2.62 3.99
N ASP A 38 3.93 3.64 3.91
CA ASP A 38 2.49 3.46 3.97
C ASP A 38 1.99 2.62 2.77
N HIS A 39 2.57 2.82 1.58
CA HIS A 39 2.27 2.03 0.39
C HIS A 39 2.77 0.58 0.48
N VAL A 40 3.97 0.35 1.02
CA VAL A 40 4.46 -1.01 1.35
C VAL A 40 3.44 -1.73 2.24
N GLN A 41 2.94 -1.06 3.28
CA GLN A 41 1.97 -1.64 4.21
C GLN A 41 0.61 -1.91 3.56
N GLU A 42 0.20 -1.09 2.60
CA GLU A 42 -0.99 -1.37 1.79
C GLU A 42 -0.83 -2.66 0.99
N LEU A 43 0.31 -2.84 0.31
CA LEU A 43 0.60 -4.05 -0.47
C LEU A 43 0.72 -5.30 0.42
N GLU A 44 1.31 -5.19 1.61
CA GLU A 44 1.30 -6.27 2.60
C GLU A 44 -0.14 -6.72 2.91
N ASN A 45 -1.07 -5.79 3.11
CA ASN A 45 -2.46 -6.13 3.37
C ASN A 45 -3.16 -6.75 2.15
N GLN A 46 -2.88 -6.25 0.94
CA GLN A 46 -3.43 -6.81 -0.30
C GLN A 46 -2.92 -8.24 -0.56
N SER A 47 -1.65 -8.51 -0.21
CA SER A 47 -1.04 -9.83 -0.37
C SER A 47 -1.75 -10.92 0.43
N LEU A 48 -2.40 -10.59 1.55
CA LEU A 48 -3.15 -11.54 2.38
C LEU A 48 -4.37 -12.13 1.67
N SER A 49 -4.85 -11.45 0.64
CA SER A 49 -5.97 -11.91 -0.21
C SER A 49 -5.53 -12.51 -1.54
N ALA A 50 -4.24 -12.48 -1.88
CA ALA A 50 -3.72 -13.05 -3.12
C ALA A 50 -3.50 -14.57 -2.98
N ASP A 51 -3.81 -15.34 -4.01
CA ASP A 51 -3.64 -16.81 -4.05
C ASP A 51 -2.21 -17.18 -4.49
N LEU A 52 -1.23 -16.68 -3.73
CA LEU A 52 0.19 -16.88 -4.01
C LEU A 52 0.65 -18.24 -3.53
N ASN A 53 1.37 -18.97 -4.38
CA ASN A 53 2.06 -20.18 -3.94
C ASN A 53 3.27 -19.83 -3.06
N ALA A 54 3.92 -20.83 -2.45
CA ALA A 54 5.01 -20.61 -1.52
C ALA A 54 6.24 -19.91 -2.13
N GLU A 55 6.53 -20.12 -3.42
CA GLU A 55 7.64 -19.47 -4.12
C GLU A 55 7.31 -18.00 -4.42
N GLU A 56 6.10 -17.74 -4.90
CA GLU A 56 5.61 -16.38 -5.18
C GLU A 56 5.50 -15.56 -3.90
N PHE A 57 4.97 -16.16 -2.82
CA PHE A 57 4.90 -15.48 -1.53
C PHE A 57 6.30 -15.12 -1.00
N ASN A 58 7.29 -16.00 -1.12
CA ASN A 58 8.66 -15.68 -0.70
C ASN A 58 9.26 -14.55 -1.55
N MET A 59 9.05 -14.59 -2.86
CA MET A 59 9.53 -13.54 -3.77
C MET A 59 8.87 -12.19 -3.47
N LEU A 60 7.57 -12.19 -3.17
CA LEU A 60 6.85 -10.99 -2.75
C LEU A 60 7.45 -10.40 -1.46
N ILE A 61 7.72 -11.25 -0.45
CA ILE A 61 8.35 -10.80 0.80
C ILE A 61 9.74 -10.20 0.54
N GLU A 62 10.54 -10.79 -0.34
CA GLU A 62 11.85 -10.22 -0.71
C GLU A 62 11.71 -8.82 -1.33
N LEU A 63 10.76 -8.64 -2.27
CA LEU A 63 10.48 -7.35 -2.90
C LEU A 63 10.03 -6.29 -1.88
N LEU A 64 9.13 -6.66 -0.97
CA LEU A 64 8.61 -5.74 0.05
C LEU A 64 9.67 -5.36 1.10
N VAL A 65 10.54 -6.30 1.48
CA VAL A 65 11.66 -6.03 2.40
C VAL A 65 12.69 -5.10 1.74
N GLU A 66 13.07 -5.37 0.49
CA GLU A 66 13.99 -4.50 -0.25
C GLU A 66 13.41 -3.10 -0.43
N ALA A 67 12.14 -2.99 -0.82
CA ALA A 67 11.43 -1.72 -0.92
C ALA A 67 11.41 -0.96 0.41
N THR A 68 11.18 -1.65 1.53
CA THR A 68 11.20 -1.04 2.87
C THR A 68 12.54 -0.42 3.20
N ASP A 69 13.63 -1.13 2.91
CA ASP A 69 14.99 -0.64 3.16
C ASP A 69 15.32 0.56 2.26
N LEU A 70 14.87 0.54 1.00
CA LEU A 70 15.02 1.65 0.06
C LEU A 70 14.19 2.87 0.47
N CYS A 71 12.93 2.69 0.90
CA CYS A 71 12.11 3.77 1.47
C CYS A 71 12.81 4.42 2.67
N ARG A 72 13.35 3.61 3.59
CA ARG A 72 14.09 4.11 4.79
C ARG A 72 15.39 4.83 4.44
N ALA A 73 16.07 4.41 3.37
CA ALA A 73 17.24 5.08 2.82
C ALA A 73 16.88 6.32 1.98
N ASN A 74 15.59 6.62 1.82
CA ASN A 74 15.05 7.67 0.95
C ASN A 74 15.44 7.50 -0.54
N ALA A 75 15.71 6.26 -0.96
CA ALA A 75 15.97 5.86 -2.34
C ALA A 75 14.64 5.54 -3.05
N LEU A 76 13.76 6.55 -3.15
CA LEU A 76 12.35 6.37 -3.51
C LEU A 76 12.14 5.86 -4.95
N VAL A 77 13.04 6.20 -5.87
CA VAL A 77 12.98 5.71 -7.26
C VAL A 77 13.24 4.21 -7.33
N ASP A 78 14.22 3.73 -6.58
CA ASP A 78 14.55 2.30 -6.52
C ASP A 78 13.45 1.54 -5.76
N ALA A 79 12.93 2.13 -4.66
CA ALA A 79 11.82 1.56 -3.91
C ALA A 79 10.58 1.38 -4.78
N LYS A 80 10.26 2.38 -5.61
CA LYS A 80 9.15 2.32 -6.58
C LYS A 80 9.29 1.13 -7.52
N GLN A 81 10.47 0.91 -8.09
CA GLN A 81 10.67 -0.20 -9.00
C GLN A 81 10.38 -1.56 -8.33
N GLN A 82 10.77 -1.72 -7.06
CA GLN A 82 10.50 -2.96 -6.32
C GLN A 82 9.01 -3.13 -5.99
N LEU A 83 8.33 -2.02 -5.67
CA LEU A 83 6.91 -2.04 -5.34
C LEU A 83 6.03 -2.26 -6.58
N GLU A 84 6.42 -1.75 -7.75
CA GLU A 84 5.76 -2.09 -9.02
C GLU A 84 5.84 -3.59 -9.31
N ASN A 85 7.01 -4.22 -9.11
CA ASN A 85 7.15 -5.67 -9.26
C ASN A 85 6.27 -6.44 -8.27
N ALA A 86 6.12 -5.93 -7.04
CA ALA A 86 5.24 -6.52 -6.03
C ALA A 86 3.76 -6.40 -6.39
N VAL A 87 3.33 -5.25 -6.92
CA VAL A 87 1.97 -5.00 -7.44
C VAL A 87 1.66 -5.98 -8.55
N ASP A 88 2.52 -6.09 -9.56
CA ASP A 88 2.32 -7.00 -10.69
C ASP A 88 2.12 -8.46 -10.24
N MET A 89 2.86 -8.87 -9.20
CA MET A 89 2.75 -10.21 -8.63
C MET A 89 1.43 -10.44 -7.88
N ILE A 90 0.99 -9.44 -7.11
CA ILE A 90 -0.30 -9.49 -6.39
C ILE A 90 -1.45 -9.51 -7.40
N GLU A 91 -1.44 -8.63 -8.40
CA GLU A 91 -2.49 -8.53 -9.43
C GLU A 91 -2.56 -9.79 -10.30
N ALA A 92 -1.42 -10.43 -10.59
CA ALA A 92 -1.38 -11.69 -11.33
C ALA A 92 -2.05 -12.86 -10.58
N ASN A 93 -2.23 -12.74 -9.26
CA ASN A 93 -2.70 -13.81 -8.37
C ASN A 93 -3.95 -13.39 -7.56
N SER A 94 -4.68 -12.36 -7.99
CA SER A 94 -5.91 -11.84 -7.36
C SER A 94 -7.20 -12.16 -8.12
#